data_AF-A0A9X8UJR2-F1
#
_entry.id   AF-A0A9X8UJR2-F1
#
_cell.length_a   1.000
_cell.length_b   1.000
_cell.length_c   1.000
_cell.angle_alpha   90.00
_cell.angle_beta   90.00
_cell.angle_gamma   90.00
#
_symmetry.space_group_name_H-M   'P 1'
#
loop_
_entity.id
_entity.type
_entity.pdbx_description
1 polymer ?
#
loop_
_entity_poly.entity_id
_entity_poly.type
_entity_poly.pdbx_seq_one_letter_code
_entity_poly.pdbx_strand_id
1 'polypeptide(L)'
;MKTELRRIPGVGEKTEEDLIALGYTTIASLRGQDPEDIYARDCLRRGCPIDRCQLYVYRCAVYFAEHENPDPEKLNWWYWKDKPLREEISILPAVQKSQIQELCQVADEVWHEHYAGILSEGQIDYMVEKFQSPEAVRRQMKEEGYQYFLLRLGEETAGYCGIKVEEDRLFLSKLYLRQSCRGHGIARKVMEFLEDMCRRNLLRAIWLTVNKYNSGSIAAYEKMGFHKAYTQTTDIGSGYVMDDYIMEKPID
;
A
#
# COMPACT_ATOMS: atom_id res chain seq x y z
N MET A 1 35.36 26.82 16.16
CA MET A 1 35.06 26.58 17.59
C MET A 1 33.88 25.62 17.62
N LYS A 2 33.95 24.49 18.33
CA LYS A 2 32.85 23.51 18.40
C LYS A 2 31.62 24.16 19.03
N THR A 3 30.48 24.15 18.34
CA THR A 3 29.21 24.65 18.87
C THR A 3 28.47 23.55 19.62
N GLU A 4 27.37 23.93 20.28
CA GLU A 4 26.50 22.95 20.93
C GLU A 4 25.81 22.00 19.94
N LEU A 5 25.75 22.32 18.65
CA LEU A 5 25.16 21.45 17.63
C LEU A 5 25.86 20.09 17.55
N ARG A 6 27.18 20.01 17.81
CA ARG A 6 27.90 18.73 17.90
C ARG A 6 27.56 17.87 19.13
N ARG A 7 26.60 18.29 19.97
CA ARG A 7 26.00 17.44 21.02
C ARG A 7 24.88 16.56 20.45
N ILE A 8 24.31 16.93 19.30
CA ILE A 8 23.28 16.16 18.63
C ILE A 8 23.91 14.89 18.03
N PRO A 9 23.42 13.70 18.36
CA PRO A 9 23.86 12.46 17.75
C PRO A 9 23.78 12.52 16.21
N GLY A 10 24.86 12.15 15.52
CA GLY A 10 24.94 12.18 14.05
C GLY A 10 25.37 13.52 13.45
N VAL A 11 25.40 14.63 14.20
CA VAL A 11 25.90 15.93 13.71
C VAL A 11 27.42 16.01 13.82
N GLY A 12 28.08 15.81 12.68
CA GLY A 12 29.53 16.01 12.51
C GLY A 12 29.89 17.46 12.15
N GLU A 13 31.18 17.71 11.92
CA GLU A 13 31.72 19.03 11.55
C GLU A 13 31.05 19.63 10.32
N LYS A 14 30.91 18.84 9.25
CA LYS A 14 30.28 19.31 8.01
C LYS A 14 28.81 19.67 8.20
N THR A 15 28.05 18.81 8.88
CA THR A 15 26.63 19.08 9.17
C THR A 15 26.45 20.30 10.07
N GLU A 16 27.36 20.52 11.04
CA GLU A 16 27.38 21.74 11.85
C GLU A 16 27.58 22.99 10.99
N GLU A 17 28.56 22.98 10.08
CA GLU A 17 28.79 24.09 9.14
C GLU A 17 27.58 24.37 8.26
N ASP A 18 26.93 23.30 7.78
CA ASP A 18 25.72 23.41 6.95
C ASP A 18 24.55 24.02 7.72
N LEU A 19 24.30 23.58 8.95
CA LEU A 19 23.25 24.15 9.81
C LEU A 19 23.50 25.64 10.10
N ILE A 20 24.75 26.00 10.42
CA ILE A 20 25.14 27.39 10.67
C ILE A 20 24.94 28.23 9.40
N ALA A 21 25.33 27.72 8.23
CA ALA A 21 25.14 28.41 6.95
C ALA A 21 23.66 28.61 6.58
N LEU A 22 22.77 27.76 7.11
CA LEU A 22 21.31 27.87 6.95
C LEU A 22 20.66 28.78 8.01
N GLY A 23 21.44 29.31 8.96
CA GLY A 23 20.97 30.19 10.03
C GLY A 23 20.64 29.49 11.35
N TYR A 24 20.87 28.18 11.45
CA TYR A 24 20.66 27.40 12.67
C TYR A 24 21.96 27.34 13.46
N THR A 25 22.11 28.23 14.43
CA THR A 25 23.36 28.41 15.20
C THR A 25 23.34 27.76 16.59
N THR A 26 22.17 27.30 17.05
CA THR A 26 21.94 26.69 18.37
C THR A 26 21.02 25.48 18.27
N ILE A 27 21.05 24.57 19.25
CA ILE A 27 20.08 23.46 19.33
C ILE A 27 18.66 24.03 19.41
N ALA A 28 18.47 25.11 20.20
CA ALA A 28 17.18 25.78 20.33
C ALA A 28 16.63 26.31 18.99
N SER A 29 17.49 26.75 18.07
CA SER A 29 17.07 27.25 16.76
C SER A 29 16.44 26.18 15.84
N LEU A 30 16.63 24.89 16.16
CA LEU A 30 16.07 23.76 15.40
C LEU A 30 14.66 23.36 15.88
N ARG A 31 14.22 23.83 17.05
CA ARG A 31 12.93 23.42 17.63
C ARG A 31 11.76 23.91 16.76
N GLY A 32 10.85 23.02 16.42
CA GLY A 32 9.67 23.33 15.59
C GLY A 32 9.97 23.64 14.13
N GLN A 33 11.18 23.34 13.65
CA GLN A 33 11.54 23.45 12.24
C GLN A 33 11.12 22.19 11.48
N ASP A 34 10.73 22.32 10.22
CA ASP A 34 10.52 21.16 9.35
C ASP A 34 11.87 20.68 8.79
N PRO A 35 12.30 19.44 9.08
CA PRO A 35 13.52 18.87 8.51
C PRO A 35 13.56 18.83 6.98
N GLU A 36 12.42 18.68 6.32
CA GLU A 36 12.34 18.69 4.86
C GLU A 36 12.65 20.07 4.29
N ASP A 37 12.18 21.13 4.96
CA ASP A 37 12.49 22.50 4.59
C ASP A 37 13.97 22.82 4.82
N ILE A 38 14.56 22.34 5.93
CA ILE A 38 16.02 22.47 6.18
C ILE A 38 16.80 21.81 5.04
N TYR A 39 16.43 20.59 4.66
CA TYR A 39 17.07 19.86 3.57
C TYR A 39 16.90 20.55 2.21
N ALA A 40 15.69 21.02 1.89
CA ALA A 40 15.40 21.73 0.64
C ALA A 40 16.22 23.02 0.54
N ARG A 41 16.34 23.77 1.63
CA ARG A 41 17.17 24.98 1.70
C ARG A 41 18.66 24.66 1.56
N ASP A 42 19.14 23.54 2.10
CA ASP A 42 20.53 23.12 1.91
C ASP A 42 20.83 22.73 0.45
N CYS A 43 19.92 21.99 -0.18
CA CYS A 43 20.01 21.67 -1.61
C CYS A 43 20.06 22.96 -2.46
N LEU A 44 19.16 23.91 -2.17
CA LEU A 44 19.10 25.20 -2.86
C LEU A 44 20.41 25.98 -2.70
N ARG A 45 20.94 26.07 -1.47
CA ARG A 45 22.19 26.76 -1.15
C ARG A 45 23.38 26.16 -1.91
N ARG A 46 23.41 24.84 -2.10
CA ARG A 46 24.49 24.14 -2.82
C ARG A 46 24.27 24.09 -4.33
N GLY A 47 23.08 24.43 -4.81
CA GLY A 47 22.72 24.37 -6.23
C GLY A 47 22.55 22.95 -6.77
N CYS A 48 22.47 21.94 -5.91
CA CYS A 48 22.24 20.55 -6.32
C CYS A 48 21.53 19.74 -5.23
N PRO A 49 20.83 18.66 -5.59
CA PRO A 49 20.34 17.68 -4.62
C PRO A 49 21.52 17.04 -3.87
N ILE A 50 21.47 17.04 -2.53
CA ILE A 50 22.44 16.35 -1.69
C ILE A 50 21.99 14.91 -1.40
N ASP A 51 22.86 14.12 -0.77
CA ASP A 51 22.49 12.77 -0.35
C ASP A 51 21.41 12.81 0.75
N ARG A 52 20.42 11.91 0.66
CA ARG A 52 19.29 11.84 1.61
C ARG A 52 19.72 11.48 3.03
N CYS A 53 20.92 10.92 3.23
CA CYS A 53 21.47 10.73 4.58
C CYS A 53 21.50 12.03 5.39
N GLN A 54 21.70 13.18 4.72
CA GLN A 54 21.70 14.48 5.37
C GLN A 54 20.31 14.85 5.91
N LEU A 55 19.24 14.58 5.15
CA LEU A 55 17.87 14.78 5.61
C LEU A 55 17.60 13.98 6.88
N TYR A 56 18.06 12.74 6.94
CA TYR A 56 17.85 11.88 8.11
C TYR A 56 18.58 12.41 9.35
N VAL A 57 19.75 13.03 9.16
CA VAL A 57 20.44 13.76 10.23
C VAL A 57 19.65 15.00 10.67
N TYR A 58 19.05 15.76 9.74
CA TYR A 58 18.19 16.89 10.09
C TYR A 58 16.93 16.48 10.85
N ARG A 59 16.26 15.40 10.44
CA ARG A 59 15.12 14.81 11.17
C ARG A 59 15.51 14.45 12.61
N CYS A 60 16.66 13.79 12.77
CA CYS A 60 17.21 13.45 14.09
C CYS A 60 17.54 14.71 14.91
N ALA A 61 18.07 15.76 14.28
CA ALA A 61 18.47 16.99 14.95
C ALA A 61 17.29 17.81 15.48
N VAL A 62 16.21 17.93 14.69
CA VAL A 62 14.96 18.56 15.14
C VAL A 62 14.33 17.75 16.28
N TYR A 63 14.23 16.42 16.12
CA TYR A 63 13.71 15.54 17.18
C TYR A 63 14.48 15.73 18.50
N PHE A 64 15.81 15.74 18.44
CA PHE A 64 16.66 15.98 19.61
C PHE A 64 16.41 17.36 20.26
N ALA A 65 16.20 18.42 19.47
CA ALA A 65 15.94 19.76 19.98
C ALA A 65 14.55 19.90 20.66
N GLU A 66 13.60 19.06 20.27
CA GLU A 66 12.22 19.08 20.76
C GLU A 66 12.01 18.27 22.05
N HIS A 67 12.89 17.32 22.35
CA HIS A 67 12.70 16.37 23.45
C HIS A 67 13.78 16.53 24.52
N GLU A 68 13.37 16.82 25.75
CA GLU A 68 14.30 16.91 26.89
C GLU A 68 14.87 15.53 27.29
N ASN A 69 14.06 14.48 27.13
CA ASN A 69 14.44 13.08 27.38
C ASN A 69 14.12 12.23 26.13
N PRO A 70 14.93 12.33 25.06
CA PRO A 70 14.69 11.63 23.81
C PRO A 70 14.87 10.11 23.96
N ASP A 71 14.09 9.36 23.18
CA ASP A 71 14.23 7.90 23.05
C ASP A 71 15.61 7.57 22.45
N PRO A 72 16.47 6.78 23.14
CA PRO A 72 17.80 6.43 22.65
C PRO A 72 17.82 5.78 21.27
N GLU A 73 16.78 5.03 20.87
CA GLU A 73 16.74 4.42 19.53
C GLU A 73 16.58 5.49 18.44
N LYS A 74 15.76 6.51 18.70
CA LYS A 74 15.49 7.63 17.79
C LYS A 74 16.64 8.62 17.69
N LEU A 75 17.65 8.51 18.55
CA LEU A 75 18.89 9.29 18.45
C LEU A 75 19.87 8.76 17.40
N ASN A 76 19.55 7.63 16.78
CA ASN A 76 20.31 7.15 15.64
C ASN A 76 19.76 7.78 14.36
N TRP A 77 20.56 8.58 13.64
CA TRP A 77 20.08 9.26 12.42
C TRP A 77 19.48 8.27 11.40
N TRP A 78 19.95 7.03 11.35
CA TRP A 78 19.42 6.01 10.44
C TRP A 78 18.02 5.49 10.82
N TYR A 79 17.52 5.75 12.03
CA TYR A 79 16.12 5.53 12.39
C TYR A 79 15.18 6.37 11.50
N TRP A 80 15.67 7.53 11.07
CA TRP A 80 14.92 8.52 10.29
C TRP A 80 15.07 8.35 8.78
N LYS A 81 15.67 7.24 8.32
CA LYS A 81 15.67 6.88 6.90
C LYS A 81 14.24 6.82 6.40
N ASP A 82 14.05 7.09 5.11
CA ASP A 82 12.77 6.76 4.50
C ASP A 82 12.53 5.28 4.67
N LYS A 83 11.36 4.94 5.21
CA LYS A 83 10.96 3.55 5.27
C LYS A 83 10.78 3.10 3.81
N PRO A 84 11.27 1.92 3.43
CA PRO A 84 10.89 1.34 2.16
C PRO A 84 9.37 1.35 2.11
N LEU A 85 8.75 1.79 1.02
CA LEU A 85 7.29 1.77 0.84
C LEU A 85 6.68 0.38 1.15
N ARG A 86 7.48 -0.69 1.06
CA ARG A 86 7.11 -2.05 1.48
C ARG A 86 6.86 -2.23 2.98
N GLU A 87 7.52 -1.46 3.84
CA GLU A 87 7.32 -1.47 5.30
C GLU A 87 6.08 -0.66 5.73
N GLU A 88 5.48 0.10 4.81
CA GLU A 88 4.25 0.86 5.04
C GLU A 88 2.99 0.15 4.53
N ILE A 89 3.14 -1.03 3.90
CA ILE A 89 2.02 -1.81 3.42
C ILE A 89 1.40 -2.58 4.58
N SER A 90 0.14 -2.30 4.90
CA SER A 90 -0.63 -3.09 5.85
C SER A 90 -1.88 -3.69 5.21
N ILE A 91 -2.22 -4.90 5.65
CA ILE A 91 -3.40 -5.65 5.21
C ILE A 91 -4.29 -5.78 6.44
N LEU A 92 -5.42 -5.07 6.44
CA LEU A 92 -6.29 -4.93 7.60
C LEU A 92 -7.63 -5.61 7.33
N PRO A 93 -8.14 -6.47 8.22
CA PRO A 93 -9.45 -7.07 8.03
C PRO A 93 -10.54 -5.98 8.04
N ALA A 94 -11.42 -6.01 7.05
CA ALA A 94 -12.55 -5.10 6.92
C ALA A 94 -13.78 -5.70 7.60
N VAL A 95 -13.89 -5.52 8.92
CA VAL A 95 -14.97 -6.10 9.74
C VAL A 95 -15.92 -5.05 10.30
N GLN A 96 -15.44 -3.80 10.43
CA GLN A 96 -16.24 -2.70 10.93
C GLN A 96 -17.01 -2.02 9.79
N LYS A 97 -18.15 -1.42 10.14
CA LYS A 97 -19.01 -0.69 9.19
C LYS A 97 -18.25 0.39 8.40
N SER A 98 -17.37 1.14 9.07
CA SER A 98 -16.55 2.20 8.45
C SER A 98 -15.56 1.63 7.43
N GLN A 99 -14.91 0.52 7.74
CA GLN A 99 -13.97 -0.14 6.83
C GLN A 99 -14.69 -0.71 5.59
N ILE A 100 -15.89 -1.27 5.78
CA ILE A 100 -16.71 -1.74 4.66
C ILE A 100 -17.11 -0.56 3.76
N GLN A 101 -17.51 0.57 4.33
CA GLN A 101 -17.85 1.77 3.55
C GLN A 101 -16.64 2.28 2.74
N GLU A 102 -15.48 2.35 3.37
CA GLU A 102 -14.23 2.75 2.71
C GLU A 102 -13.84 1.80 1.57
N LEU A 103 -13.99 0.50 1.78
CA LEU A 103 -13.76 -0.52 0.75
C LEU A 103 -14.70 -0.32 -0.45
N CYS A 104 -15.99 -0.07 -0.21
CA CYS A 104 -16.97 0.12 -1.27
C CYS A 104 -16.69 1.39 -2.06
N GLN A 105 -16.23 2.47 -1.41
CA GLN A 105 -15.80 3.69 -2.09
C GLN A 105 -14.61 3.42 -3.02
N VAL A 106 -13.59 2.70 -2.53
CA VAL A 106 -12.43 2.34 -3.37
C VAL A 106 -12.84 1.46 -4.54
N ALA A 107 -13.80 0.56 -4.33
CA ALA A 107 -14.32 -0.27 -5.41
C ALA A 107 -14.99 0.57 -6.50
N ASP A 108 -15.90 1.46 -6.12
CA ASP A 108 -16.60 2.35 -7.05
C ASP A 108 -15.61 3.13 -7.92
N GLU A 109 -14.61 3.75 -7.27
CA GLU A 109 -13.57 4.52 -7.95
C GLU A 109 -12.72 3.67 -8.90
N VAL A 110 -12.23 2.49 -8.44
CA VAL A 110 -11.39 1.61 -9.28
C VAL A 110 -12.18 1.02 -10.45
N TRP A 111 -13.46 0.70 -10.26
CA TRP A 111 -14.27 0.12 -11.32
C TRP A 111 -14.56 1.13 -12.43
N HIS A 112 -14.95 2.35 -12.07
CA HIS A 112 -15.17 3.44 -13.02
C HIS A 112 -13.88 3.87 -13.74
N GLU A 113 -12.72 3.75 -13.10
CA GLU A 113 -11.44 4.06 -13.74
C GLU A 113 -10.97 2.92 -14.67
N HIS A 114 -10.96 1.68 -14.17
CA HIS A 114 -10.30 0.55 -14.85
C HIS A 114 -11.16 -0.07 -15.96
N TYR A 115 -12.49 -0.04 -15.83
CA TYR A 115 -13.40 -0.70 -16.77
C TYR A 115 -14.13 0.24 -17.73
N ALA A 116 -14.00 1.56 -17.62
CA ALA A 116 -14.65 2.51 -18.55
C ALA A 116 -14.27 2.31 -20.03
N GLY A 117 -13.13 1.68 -20.33
CA GLY A 117 -12.72 1.30 -21.69
C GLY A 117 -13.06 -0.13 -22.11
N ILE A 118 -13.66 -0.93 -21.21
CA ILE A 118 -13.92 -2.37 -21.40
C ILE A 118 -15.42 -2.66 -21.33
N LEU A 119 -16.14 -2.00 -20.42
CA LEU A 119 -17.56 -2.18 -20.14
C LEU A 119 -18.31 -0.85 -20.31
N SER A 120 -19.61 -0.91 -20.54
CA SER A 120 -20.46 0.29 -20.53
C SER A 120 -20.62 0.82 -19.10
N GLU A 121 -20.85 2.14 -18.97
CA GLU A 121 -21.10 2.80 -17.69
C GLU A 121 -22.23 2.11 -16.90
N GLY A 122 -23.37 1.85 -17.54
CA GLY A 122 -24.48 1.14 -16.89
C GLY A 122 -24.16 -0.31 -16.50
N GLN A 123 -23.20 -0.98 -17.16
CA GLN A 123 -22.71 -2.28 -16.71
C GLN A 123 -21.79 -2.14 -15.50
N ILE A 124 -20.96 -1.09 -15.43
CA ILE A 124 -20.10 -0.80 -14.28
C ILE A 124 -20.95 -0.53 -13.04
N ASP A 125 -21.92 0.38 -13.13
CA ASP A 125 -22.86 0.70 -12.05
C ASP A 125 -23.56 -0.55 -11.53
N TYR A 126 -24.05 -1.38 -12.45
CA TYR A 126 -24.69 -2.65 -12.11
C TYR A 126 -23.74 -3.58 -11.33
N MET A 127 -22.48 -3.70 -11.76
CA MET A 127 -21.50 -4.57 -11.10
C MET A 127 -21.14 -4.06 -9.71
N VAL A 128 -20.91 -2.75 -9.56
CA VAL A 128 -20.60 -2.13 -8.26
C VAL A 128 -21.78 -2.31 -7.31
N GLU A 129 -22.99 -1.97 -7.72
CA GLU A 129 -24.19 -2.09 -6.88
C GLU A 129 -24.45 -3.54 -6.47
N LYS A 130 -24.36 -4.49 -7.42
CA LYS A 130 -24.70 -5.90 -7.19
C LYS A 130 -23.68 -6.63 -6.32
N PHE A 131 -22.39 -6.35 -6.50
CA PHE A 131 -21.31 -7.16 -5.92
C PHE A 131 -20.46 -6.44 -4.88
N GLN A 132 -20.51 -5.11 -4.83
CA GLN A 132 -19.56 -4.31 -4.06
C GLN A 132 -20.19 -3.10 -3.33
N SER A 133 -21.53 -3.03 -3.27
CA SER A 133 -22.25 -2.14 -2.35
C SER A 133 -22.05 -2.58 -0.89
N PRO A 134 -22.24 -1.68 0.10
CA PRO A 134 -22.13 -2.05 1.52
C PRO A 134 -23.05 -3.22 1.91
N GLU A 135 -24.24 -3.28 1.34
CA GLU A 135 -25.22 -4.35 1.51
C GLU A 135 -24.72 -5.66 0.92
N ALA A 136 -24.21 -5.64 -0.32
CA ALA A 136 -23.65 -6.81 -0.99
C ALA A 136 -22.43 -7.38 -0.23
N VAL A 137 -21.50 -6.51 0.20
CA VAL A 137 -20.31 -6.93 0.95
C VAL A 137 -20.70 -7.56 2.29
N ARG A 138 -21.61 -6.94 3.04
CA ARG A 138 -22.10 -7.51 4.32
C ARG A 138 -22.77 -8.86 4.11
N ARG A 139 -23.59 -8.99 3.06
CA ARG A 139 -24.27 -10.25 2.71
C ARG A 139 -23.26 -11.34 2.36
N GLN A 140 -22.29 -11.04 1.49
CA GLN A 140 -21.22 -11.97 1.11
C GLN A 140 -20.40 -12.44 2.33
N MET A 141 -20.08 -11.54 3.26
CA MET A 141 -19.36 -11.90 4.48
C MET A 141 -20.19 -12.80 5.40
N LYS A 142 -21.48 -12.48 5.59
CA LYS A 142 -22.34 -13.18 6.54
C LYS A 142 -22.86 -14.51 6.03
N GLU A 143 -23.17 -14.59 4.74
CA GLU A 143 -23.95 -15.70 4.16
C GLU A 143 -23.13 -16.55 3.18
N GLU A 144 -22.11 -15.97 2.54
CA GLU A 144 -21.35 -16.65 1.49
C GLU A 144 -19.90 -16.99 1.90
N GLY A 145 -19.49 -16.62 3.12
CA GLY A 145 -18.17 -16.96 3.67
C GLY A 145 -17.00 -16.11 3.15
N TYR A 146 -17.28 -14.94 2.57
CA TYR A 146 -16.22 -14.03 2.12
C TYR A 146 -15.52 -13.34 3.28
N GLN A 147 -14.21 -13.15 3.13
CA GLN A 147 -13.40 -12.29 3.98
C GLN A 147 -12.84 -11.14 3.14
N TYR A 148 -12.90 -9.94 3.69
CA TYR A 148 -12.43 -8.73 3.02
C TYR A 148 -11.32 -8.06 3.81
N PHE A 149 -10.35 -7.50 3.10
CA PHE A 149 -9.22 -6.79 3.67
C PHE A 149 -9.00 -5.46 2.96
N LEU A 150 -8.79 -4.39 3.72
CA LEU A 150 -8.27 -3.13 3.22
C LEU A 150 -6.75 -3.21 3.07
N LEU A 151 -6.25 -2.63 1.99
CA LEU A 151 -4.83 -2.55 1.66
C LEU A 151 -4.39 -1.11 1.84
N ARG A 152 -3.49 -0.86 2.80
CA ARG A 152 -2.95 0.46 3.08
C ARG A 152 -1.56 0.62 2.48
N LEU A 153 -1.22 1.85 2.13
CA LEU A 153 0.14 2.31 1.90
C LEU A 153 0.33 3.55 2.78
N GLY A 154 1.00 3.37 3.92
CA GLY A 154 1.03 4.40 4.96
C GLY A 154 -0.37 4.63 5.54
N GLU A 155 -0.84 5.87 5.51
CA GLU A 155 -2.18 6.25 5.97
C GLU A 155 -3.26 6.10 4.86
N GLU A 156 -2.85 6.04 3.59
CA GLU A 156 -3.78 5.97 2.44
C GLU A 156 -4.37 4.57 2.27
N THR A 157 -5.68 4.48 1.97
CA THR A 157 -6.27 3.23 1.44
C THR A 157 -5.93 3.09 -0.03
N ALA A 158 -4.95 2.24 -0.30
CA ALA A 158 -4.47 1.93 -1.63
C ALA A 158 -5.38 0.96 -2.40
N GLY A 159 -6.20 0.18 -1.71
CA GLY A 159 -7.00 -0.86 -2.35
C GLY A 159 -7.72 -1.78 -1.37
N TYR A 160 -8.24 -2.88 -1.90
CA TYR A 160 -8.80 -3.97 -1.10
C TYR A 160 -8.60 -5.32 -1.78
N CYS A 161 -8.69 -6.39 -0.98
CA CYS A 161 -8.88 -7.74 -1.51
C CYS A 161 -10.06 -8.45 -0.84
N GLY A 162 -10.68 -9.36 -1.58
CA GLY A 162 -11.78 -10.20 -1.14
C GLY A 162 -11.47 -11.65 -1.45
N ILE A 163 -11.56 -12.52 -0.44
CA ILE A 163 -11.21 -13.92 -0.54
C ILE A 163 -12.32 -14.81 0.01
N LYS A 164 -12.31 -16.07 -0.38
CA LYS A 164 -13.16 -17.12 0.18
C LYS A 164 -12.38 -18.44 0.19
N VAL A 165 -12.44 -19.20 1.27
CA VAL A 165 -11.90 -20.55 1.29
C VAL A 165 -12.96 -21.49 0.72
N GLU A 166 -12.60 -22.27 -0.29
CA GLU A 166 -13.47 -23.24 -0.95
C GLU A 166 -12.79 -24.60 -0.99
N GLU A 167 -13.34 -25.55 -0.24
CA GLU A 167 -12.79 -26.90 -0.07
C GLU A 167 -11.32 -26.85 0.33
N ASP A 168 -10.42 -27.21 -0.59
CA ASP A 168 -8.98 -27.28 -0.39
C ASP A 168 -8.21 -26.12 -1.05
N ARG A 169 -8.89 -25.08 -1.53
CA ARG A 169 -8.28 -23.93 -2.20
C ARG A 169 -8.77 -22.58 -1.66
N LEU A 170 -7.96 -21.55 -1.88
CA LEU A 170 -8.33 -20.16 -1.59
C LEU A 170 -8.76 -19.46 -2.88
N PHE A 171 -10.01 -19.02 -2.95
CA PHE A 171 -10.52 -18.19 -4.02
C PHE A 171 -10.17 -16.72 -3.75
N LEU A 172 -9.29 -16.14 -4.57
CA LEU A 172 -9.05 -14.69 -4.61
C LEU A 172 -10.07 -14.06 -5.56
N SER A 173 -11.18 -13.59 -4.98
CA SER A 173 -12.31 -13.05 -5.73
C SER A 173 -12.11 -11.60 -6.17
N LYS A 174 -11.39 -10.79 -5.37
CA LYS A 174 -11.10 -9.39 -5.67
C LYS A 174 -9.67 -9.05 -5.26
N LEU A 175 -8.96 -8.34 -6.13
CA LEU A 175 -7.75 -7.60 -5.79
C LEU A 175 -7.73 -6.32 -6.61
N TYR A 176 -8.16 -5.23 -5.98
CA TYR A 176 -8.28 -3.93 -6.64
C TYR A 176 -7.39 -2.91 -5.96
N LEU A 177 -6.61 -2.20 -6.76
CA LEU A 177 -5.69 -1.16 -6.33
C LEU A 177 -5.98 0.12 -7.10
N ARG A 178 -6.01 1.25 -6.38
CA ARG A 178 -5.97 2.60 -6.94
C ARG A 178 -4.78 2.73 -7.86
N GLN A 179 -4.94 3.41 -8.99
CA GLN A 179 -3.86 3.56 -9.97
C GLN A 179 -2.63 4.26 -9.38
N SER A 180 -2.82 5.28 -8.55
CA SER A 180 -1.76 6.01 -7.83
C SER A 180 -0.88 5.09 -6.96
N CYS A 181 -1.43 3.99 -6.45
CA CYS A 181 -0.75 3.09 -5.54
C CYS A 181 -0.17 1.84 -6.23
N ARG A 182 -0.37 1.68 -7.56
CA ARG A 182 0.20 0.55 -8.32
C ARG A 182 1.72 0.68 -8.42
N GLY A 183 2.43 -0.43 -8.64
CA GLY A 183 3.90 -0.45 -8.73
C GLY A 183 4.65 -0.40 -7.39
N HIS A 184 3.96 -0.14 -6.27
CA HIS A 184 4.56 -0.04 -4.93
C HIS A 184 4.77 -1.39 -4.22
N GLY A 185 4.44 -2.51 -4.88
CA GLY A 185 4.62 -3.86 -4.32
C GLY A 185 3.45 -4.40 -3.49
N ILE A 186 2.34 -3.67 -3.39
CA ILE A 186 1.14 -4.07 -2.63
C ILE A 186 0.61 -5.43 -3.06
N ALA A 187 0.42 -5.65 -4.36
CA ALA A 187 -0.08 -6.92 -4.87
C ALA A 187 0.85 -8.10 -4.51
N ARG A 188 2.18 -7.89 -4.52
CA ARG A 188 3.14 -8.91 -4.06
C ARG A 188 2.96 -9.22 -2.58
N LYS A 189 2.80 -8.20 -1.74
CA LYS A 189 2.58 -8.36 -0.30
C LYS A 189 1.27 -9.09 0.01
N VAL A 190 0.23 -8.82 -0.77
CA VAL A 190 -1.05 -9.56 -0.70
C VAL A 190 -0.83 -11.03 -1.06
N MET A 191 -0.11 -11.34 -2.14
CA MET A 191 0.17 -12.73 -2.49
C MET A 191 0.94 -13.47 -1.38
N GLU A 192 1.99 -12.86 -0.84
CA GLU A 192 2.73 -13.43 0.31
C GLU A 192 1.78 -13.74 1.49
N PHE A 193 0.91 -12.78 1.83
CA PHE A 193 -0.10 -12.95 2.89
C PHE A 193 -1.09 -14.10 2.61
N LEU A 194 -1.57 -14.23 1.38
CA LEU A 194 -2.51 -15.29 1.00
C LEU A 194 -1.84 -16.66 0.92
N GLU A 195 -0.59 -16.73 0.47
CA GLU A 195 0.19 -17.97 0.50
C GLU A 195 0.41 -18.46 1.93
N ASP A 196 0.77 -17.56 2.84
CA ASP A 196 0.92 -17.90 4.26
C ASP A 196 -0.40 -18.30 4.91
N MET A 197 -1.52 -17.73 4.45
CA MET A 197 -2.85 -18.19 4.85
C MET A 197 -3.12 -19.61 4.33
N CYS A 198 -2.79 -19.90 3.08
CA CYS A 198 -2.96 -21.24 2.51
C CYS A 198 -2.12 -22.28 3.24
N ARG A 199 -0.83 -22.02 3.47
CA ARG A 199 0.08 -22.93 4.20
C ARG A 199 -0.45 -23.25 5.61
N ARG A 200 -0.91 -22.23 6.34
CA ARG A 200 -1.46 -22.40 7.70
C ARG A 200 -2.77 -23.19 7.72
N ASN A 201 -3.57 -23.10 6.66
CA ASN A 201 -4.86 -23.79 6.56
C ASN A 201 -4.81 -25.07 5.71
N LEU A 202 -3.61 -25.52 5.32
CA LEU A 202 -3.39 -26.71 4.50
C LEU A 202 -4.15 -26.67 3.15
N LEU A 203 -4.26 -25.48 2.56
CA LEU A 203 -4.88 -25.29 1.24
C LEU A 203 -3.84 -25.51 0.14
N ARG A 204 -4.20 -26.25 -0.91
CA ARG A 204 -3.28 -26.66 -1.99
C ARG A 204 -2.99 -25.59 -3.04
N ALA A 205 -3.85 -24.57 -3.16
CA ALA A 205 -3.73 -23.56 -4.21
C ALA A 205 -4.49 -22.28 -3.89
N ILE A 206 -4.07 -21.18 -4.52
CA ILE A 206 -4.86 -19.97 -4.71
C ILE A 206 -5.39 -19.97 -6.14
N TRP A 207 -6.66 -19.65 -6.34
CA TRP A 207 -7.26 -19.51 -7.67
C TRP A 207 -8.08 -18.24 -7.79
N LEU A 208 -8.27 -17.75 -9.02
CA LEU A 208 -9.00 -16.53 -9.32
C LEU A 208 -9.67 -16.60 -10.69
N THR A 209 -10.60 -15.69 -10.93
CA THR A 209 -11.10 -15.39 -12.28
C THR A 209 -10.55 -14.06 -12.76
N VAL A 210 -10.26 -13.96 -14.06
CA VAL A 210 -9.81 -12.71 -14.68
C VAL A 210 -10.36 -12.61 -16.09
N ASN A 211 -11.00 -11.48 -16.39
CA ASN A 211 -11.55 -11.22 -17.71
C ASN A 211 -10.49 -11.37 -18.81
N LYS A 212 -10.83 -12.06 -19.91
CA LYS A 212 -9.87 -12.38 -20.98
C LYS A 212 -9.26 -11.15 -21.66
N TYR A 213 -9.94 -10.00 -21.60
CA TYR A 213 -9.47 -8.74 -22.18
C TYR A 213 -8.62 -7.91 -21.20
N ASN A 214 -8.48 -8.34 -19.94
CA ASN A 214 -7.66 -7.67 -18.93
C ASN A 214 -6.19 -8.14 -18.98
N SER A 215 -5.53 -7.90 -20.11
CA SER A 215 -4.16 -8.37 -20.41
C SER A 215 -3.13 -7.94 -19.37
N GLY A 216 -3.26 -6.73 -18.80
CA GLY A 216 -2.37 -6.23 -17.75
C GLY A 216 -2.45 -7.04 -16.46
N SER A 217 -3.66 -7.39 -16.02
CA SER A 217 -3.84 -8.21 -14.81
C SER A 217 -3.40 -9.65 -15.02
N ILE A 218 -3.69 -10.23 -16.20
CA ILE A 218 -3.23 -11.56 -16.58
C ILE A 218 -1.69 -11.63 -16.49
N ALA A 219 -0.98 -10.68 -17.11
CA ALA A 219 0.48 -10.65 -17.07
C ALA A 219 1.05 -10.46 -15.65
N ALA A 220 0.33 -9.72 -14.79
CA ALA A 220 0.72 -9.57 -13.38
C ALA A 220 0.59 -10.89 -12.62
N TYR A 221 -0.52 -11.62 -12.79
CA TYR A 221 -0.73 -12.92 -12.15
C TYR A 221 0.24 -13.99 -12.66
N GLU A 222 0.53 -14.01 -13.96
CA GLU A 222 1.54 -14.92 -14.54
C GLU A 222 2.93 -14.70 -13.89
N LYS A 223 3.34 -13.43 -13.69
CA LYS A 223 4.59 -13.10 -12.96
C LYS A 223 4.57 -13.49 -11.49
N MET A 224 3.39 -13.66 -10.90
CA MET A 224 3.20 -14.12 -9.53
C MET A 224 3.10 -15.65 -9.42
N GLY A 225 3.27 -16.38 -10.53
CA GLY A 225 3.27 -17.84 -10.56
C GLY A 225 1.91 -18.47 -10.82
N PHE A 226 0.90 -17.68 -11.18
CA PHE A 226 -0.37 -18.24 -11.66
C PHE A 226 -0.25 -18.74 -13.09
N HIS A 227 -0.99 -19.79 -13.41
CA HIS A 227 -1.16 -20.28 -14.78
C HIS A 227 -2.65 -20.36 -15.14
N LYS A 228 -2.98 -20.22 -16.43
CA LYS A 228 -4.35 -20.39 -16.92
C LYS A 228 -4.72 -21.87 -16.87
N ALA A 229 -5.67 -22.23 -16.01
CA ALA A 229 -6.15 -23.59 -15.86
C ALA A 229 -7.20 -23.92 -16.92
N TYR A 230 -8.25 -23.09 -17.03
CA TYR A 230 -9.32 -23.22 -18.02
C TYR A 230 -10.07 -21.90 -18.21
N THR A 231 -11.05 -21.85 -19.10
CA THR A 231 -11.91 -20.70 -19.33
C THR A 231 -13.30 -20.94 -18.78
N GLN A 232 -13.97 -19.89 -18.31
CA GLN A 232 -15.35 -19.95 -17.85
C GLN A 232 -16.11 -18.75 -18.39
N THR A 233 -17.32 -19.00 -18.88
CA THR A 233 -18.28 -17.94 -19.23
C THR A 233 -19.46 -18.05 -18.29
N THR A 234 -19.74 -16.98 -17.54
CA THR A 234 -20.81 -16.94 -16.53
C THR A 234 -21.83 -15.88 -16.90
N ASP A 235 -23.11 -16.27 -17.01
CA ASP A 235 -24.22 -15.33 -17.10
C ASP A 235 -24.40 -14.66 -15.73
N ILE A 236 -24.29 -13.34 -15.70
CA ILE A 236 -24.39 -12.55 -14.47
C ILE A 236 -25.71 -11.77 -14.38
N GLY A 237 -26.66 -12.06 -15.26
CA GLY A 237 -27.96 -11.42 -15.37
C GLY A 237 -27.95 -10.17 -16.23
N SER A 238 -29.15 -9.66 -16.52
CA SER A 238 -29.38 -8.43 -17.30
C SER A 238 -28.75 -8.44 -18.71
N GLY A 239 -28.51 -9.64 -19.28
CA GLY A 239 -27.89 -9.81 -20.60
C GLY A 239 -26.36 -9.68 -20.60
N TYR A 240 -25.72 -9.59 -19.42
CA TYR A 240 -24.27 -9.50 -19.29
C TYR A 240 -23.64 -10.87 -19.01
N VAL A 241 -22.44 -11.07 -19.55
CA VAL A 241 -21.62 -12.27 -19.32
C VAL A 241 -20.23 -11.89 -18.85
N MET A 242 -19.66 -12.69 -17.95
CA MET A 242 -18.23 -12.65 -17.62
C MET A 242 -17.52 -13.74 -18.38
N ASP A 243 -16.68 -13.37 -19.35
CA ASP A 243 -15.84 -14.30 -20.10
C ASP A 243 -14.39 -14.26 -19.59
N ASP A 244 -14.07 -15.22 -18.73
CA ASP A 244 -12.89 -15.18 -17.87
C ASP A 244 -11.94 -16.35 -18.14
N TYR A 245 -10.66 -16.13 -17.85
CA TYR A 245 -9.74 -17.20 -17.49
C TYR A 245 -9.91 -17.53 -16.01
N ILE A 246 -9.89 -18.82 -15.70
CA ILE A 246 -9.62 -19.32 -14.36
C ILE A 246 -8.11 -19.53 -14.27
N MET A 247 -7.47 -18.81 -13.36
CA MET A 247 -6.04 -18.93 -13.10
C MET A 247 -5.78 -19.53 -11.73
N GLU A 248 -4.76 -20.38 -11.63
CA GLU A 248 -4.41 -21.10 -10.40
C GLU A 248 -2.91 -20.97 -10.11
N LYS A 249 -2.57 -20.89 -8.83
CA LYS A 249 -1.22 -20.95 -8.30
C LYS A 249 -1.16 -22.04 -7.21
N PRO A 250 -0.43 -23.14 -7.43
CA PRO A 250 -0.18 -24.13 -6.40
C PRO A 250 0.55 -23.55 -5.19
N ILE A 251 0.30 -24.13 -4.02
CA ILE A 251 1.00 -23.82 -2.77
C ILE A 251 1.85 -25.03 -2.42
N ASP A 252 3.16 -24.79 -2.35
CA ASP A 252 4.17 -25.77 -1.91
C ASP A 252 4.21 -25.89 -0.38
#